data_AF-A0AAT9HV08-F1
#
_entry.id   AF-A0AAT9HV08-F1
#
_cell.length_a   1.000
_cell.length_b   1.000
_cell.length_c   1.000
_cell.angle_alpha   90.00
_cell.angle_beta   90.00
_cell.angle_gamma   90.00
#
_symmetry.space_group_name_H-M   'P 1'
#
loop_
_entity.id
_entity.type
_entity.pdbx_description
1 polymer ?
#
loop_
_entity_poly.entity_id
_entity_poly.type
_entity_poly.pdbx_seq_one_letter_code
_entity_poly.pdbx_strand_id
1 'polypeptide(L)'
;MDRSGFRPDEGGARPAAPPDLSESKGSLMPSSARPPVLGEPLDPLPRQFAAFMRPQLPGLLNEIRTEVTRAYPVYGRLLNGPDGDAIRQGVEQALTAFVDRVADPGSSSELRDELLRRFGRVEAYEGRDLEVLQGAYRLGARIALRRARTVGRQHSLSPP
;
A
#
# COMPACT_ATOMS: atom_id res chain seq x y z
N MET A 1 -25.78 -55.51 -5.66
CA MET A 1 -27.16 -55.31 -5.18
C MET A 1 -27.73 -54.12 -5.91
N ASP A 2 -28.66 -54.42 -6.81
CA ASP A 2 -29.52 -53.46 -7.52
C ASP A 2 -30.76 -53.16 -6.66
N ARG A 3 -31.17 -51.89 -6.60
CA ARG A 3 -32.56 -51.40 -6.65
C ARG A 3 -32.60 -49.87 -6.49
N SER A 4 -32.76 -49.19 -7.62
CA SER A 4 -33.79 -48.17 -7.92
C SER A 4 -34.75 -47.89 -6.74
N GLY A 5 -35.04 -46.67 -6.32
CA GLY A 5 -35.37 -45.47 -7.09
C GLY A 5 -36.68 -44.93 -6.49
N PHE A 6 -36.66 -43.74 -5.91
CA PHE A 6 -37.87 -43.09 -5.39
C PHE A 6 -37.95 -41.67 -5.96
N ARG A 7 -38.91 -41.49 -6.87
CA ARG A 7 -39.47 -40.21 -7.30
C ARG A 7 -40.92 -40.16 -6.79
N PRO A 8 -41.39 -38.98 -6.37
CA PRO A 8 -42.72 -38.51 -6.75
C PRO A 8 -42.57 -37.12 -7.39
N ASP A 9 -42.92 -36.97 -8.67
CA ASP A 9 -44.25 -36.67 -9.22
C ASP A 9 -44.47 -35.15 -9.33
N GLU A 10 -44.40 -34.68 -10.59
CA GLU A 10 -44.64 -33.32 -11.03
C GLU A 10 -46.15 -33.14 -11.28
N GLY A 11 -46.84 -32.48 -10.35
CA GLY A 11 -48.18 -31.94 -10.57
C GLY A 11 -48.13 -30.49 -11.02
N GLY A 12 -48.08 -30.26 -12.34
CA GLY A 12 -48.16 -28.94 -12.93
C GLY A 12 -49.58 -28.35 -12.90
N ALA A 13 -49.69 -27.10 -12.48
CA ALA A 13 -50.75 -26.17 -12.91
C ALA A 13 -50.14 -24.77 -13.08
N ARG A 14 -50.35 -24.20 -14.25
CA ARG A 14 -49.85 -22.88 -14.72
C ARG A 14 -50.98 -21.82 -14.55
N PRO A 15 -50.71 -20.52 -14.79
CA PRO A 15 -50.65 -19.44 -13.80
C PRO A 15 -51.92 -18.57 -13.71
N ALA A 16 -52.12 -17.89 -12.58
CA ALA A 16 -53.00 -16.72 -12.49
C ALA A 16 -52.17 -15.43 -12.67
N ALA A 17 -52.64 -14.53 -13.55
CA ALA A 17 -52.07 -13.20 -13.78
C ALA A 17 -52.38 -12.24 -12.61
N PRO A 18 -51.61 -11.14 -12.44
CA PRO A 18 -51.45 -10.45 -11.16
C PRO A 18 -52.52 -9.38 -10.89
N PRO A 19 -52.77 -9.01 -9.62
CA PRO A 19 -53.34 -7.71 -9.31
C PRO A 19 -52.25 -6.62 -9.36
N ASP A 20 -52.52 -5.59 -10.14
CA ASP A 20 -51.83 -4.30 -10.12
C ASP A 20 -52.36 -3.45 -8.96
N LEU A 21 -51.50 -3.10 -8.00
CA LEU A 21 -51.69 -1.94 -7.13
C LEU A 21 -50.33 -1.34 -6.75
N SER A 22 -50.13 -0.14 -7.25
CA SER A 22 -49.09 0.84 -6.95
C SER A 22 -48.98 1.20 -5.45
N GLU A 23 -47.76 1.58 -5.05
CA GLU A 23 -47.34 2.32 -3.84
C GLU A 23 -47.20 1.55 -2.50
N SER A 24 -46.26 1.79 -1.59
CA SER A 24 -44.97 2.49 -1.54
C SER A 24 -44.46 2.33 -0.09
N LYS A 25 -43.21 1.87 0.12
CA LYS A 25 -42.22 2.47 1.04
C LYS A 25 -41.09 1.51 1.39
N GLY A 26 -39.88 2.05 1.26
CA GLY A 26 -38.61 1.34 1.35
C GLY A 26 -38.35 0.70 2.71
N SER A 27 -37.88 -0.55 2.65
CA SER A 27 -37.09 -1.15 3.72
C SER A 27 -35.63 -1.19 3.25
N LEU A 28 -34.83 -0.43 3.98
CA LEU A 28 -33.41 -0.20 3.81
C LEU A 28 -32.66 -1.54 3.98
N MET A 29 -32.29 -2.18 2.87
CA MET A 29 -31.19 -3.15 2.89
C MET A 29 -29.92 -2.41 3.34
N PRO A 30 -29.08 -2.98 4.23
CA PRO A 30 -27.80 -2.37 4.54
C PRO A 30 -27.04 -2.25 3.22
N SER A 31 -26.77 -1.00 2.84
CA SER A 31 -25.91 -0.67 1.71
C SER A 31 -24.67 -1.54 1.83
N SER A 32 -24.48 -2.45 0.88
CA SER A 32 -23.19 -3.08 0.66
C SER A 32 -22.22 -1.93 0.52
N ALA A 33 -21.43 -1.71 1.57
CA ALA A 33 -20.47 -0.62 1.61
C ALA A 33 -19.59 -0.81 0.39
N ARG A 34 -19.84 0.01 -0.64
CA ARG A 34 -18.96 0.13 -1.79
C ARG A 34 -17.58 0.37 -1.18
N PRO A 35 -16.56 -0.46 -1.45
CA PRO A 35 -15.22 -0.13 -0.99
C PRO A 35 -14.96 1.29 -1.49
N PRO A 36 -14.48 2.21 -0.62
CA PRO A 36 -14.26 3.59 -1.03
C PRO A 36 -13.45 3.53 -2.32
N VAL A 37 -14.03 4.06 -3.39
CA VAL A 37 -13.30 4.28 -4.64
C VAL A 37 -12.08 5.07 -4.18
N LEU A 38 -10.90 4.42 -4.23
CA LEU A 38 -9.63 5.05 -3.89
C LEU A 38 -9.67 6.40 -4.62
N GLY A 39 -9.50 7.47 -3.83
CA GLY A 39 -9.81 8.84 -4.24
C GLY A 39 -9.30 9.15 -5.64
N GLU A 40 -9.96 10.10 -6.30
CA GLU A 40 -9.65 10.51 -7.67
C GLU A 40 -8.15 10.44 -7.98
N PRO A 41 -7.75 10.01 -9.20
CA PRO A 41 -6.36 9.90 -9.57
C PRO A 41 -5.63 11.17 -9.15
N LEU A 42 -4.75 11.03 -8.15
CA LEU A 42 -3.98 12.18 -7.69
C LEU A 42 -3.22 12.69 -8.89
N ASP A 43 -3.38 13.97 -9.18
CA ASP A 43 -2.64 14.58 -10.27
C ASP A 43 -1.13 14.33 -10.07
N PRO A 44 -0.41 14.09 -11.18
CA PRO A 44 1.00 13.79 -11.12
C PRO A 44 1.75 14.93 -10.43
N LEU A 45 2.62 14.56 -9.48
CA LEU A 45 3.47 15.52 -8.78
C LEU A 45 4.30 16.33 -9.80
N PRO A 46 4.47 17.66 -9.60
CA PRO A 46 5.27 18.48 -10.50
C PRO A 46 6.68 17.90 -10.66
N ARG A 47 7.22 17.80 -11.87
CA ARG A 47 8.55 17.23 -12.12
C ARG A 47 9.66 17.89 -11.29
N GLN A 48 9.52 19.20 -11.04
CA GLN A 48 10.41 19.98 -10.18
C GLN A 48 10.44 19.52 -8.71
N PHE A 49 9.39 18.82 -8.24
CA PHE A 49 9.36 18.21 -6.90
C PHE A 49 10.55 17.28 -6.68
N ALA A 50 10.94 16.51 -7.70
CA ALA A 50 12.09 15.63 -7.59
C ALA A 50 13.40 16.40 -7.37
N ALA A 51 13.56 17.55 -8.03
CA ALA A 51 14.73 18.41 -7.85
C ALA A 51 14.85 18.92 -6.41
N PHE A 52 13.72 19.26 -5.77
CA PHE A 52 13.71 19.70 -4.37
C PHE A 52 13.84 18.56 -3.37
N MET A 53 13.38 17.35 -3.72
CA MET A 53 13.47 16.18 -2.83
C MET A 53 14.84 15.53 -2.81
N ARG A 54 15.57 15.47 -3.93
CA ARG A 54 16.92 14.88 -4.01
C ARG A 54 17.88 15.34 -2.91
N PRO A 55 18.08 16.64 -2.63
CA PRO A 55 18.96 17.09 -1.56
C PRO A 55 18.46 16.74 -0.15
N GLN A 56 17.19 16.37 0.01
CA GLN A 56 16.60 15.98 1.30
C GLN A 56 16.84 14.51 1.63
N LEU A 57 17.21 13.68 0.66
CA LEU A 57 17.26 12.22 0.80
C LEU A 57 18.23 11.73 1.89
N PRO A 58 19.48 12.25 2.01
CA PRO A 58 20.38 11.79 3.06
C PRO A 58 19.83 12.08 4.47
N GLY A 59 19.22 13.26 4.65
CA GLY A 59 18.57 13.65 5.91
C GLY A 59 17.32 12.82 6.21
N LEU A 60 16.50 12.55 5.20
CA LEU A 60 15.31 11.71 5.32
C LEU A 60 15.67 10.26 5.67
N LEU A 61 16.71 9.70 5.05
CA LEU A 61 17.20 8.36 5.36
C LEU A 61 17.64 8.23 6.82
N ASN A 62 18.38 9.22 7.32
CA ASN A 62 18.80 9.24 8.72
C ASN A 62 17.60 9.31 9.68
N GLU A 63 16.61 10.16 9.38
CA GLU A 63 15.37 10.26 10.16
C GLU A 63 14.61 8.92 10.18
N ILE A 64 14.42 8.29 9.02
CA ILE A 64 13.77 6.97 8.92
C ILE A 64 14.53 5.93 9.74
N ARG A 65 15.85 5.85 9.61
CA ARG A 65 16.66 4.88 10.36
C ARG A 65 16.52 5.06 11.87
N THR A 66 16.64 6.29 12.36
CA THR A 66 16.53 6.59 13.78
C THR A 66 15.15 6.24 14.33
N GLU A 67 14.08 6.63 13.63
CA GLU A 67 12.72 6.36 14.10
C GLU A 67 12.34 4.88 13.99
N VAL A 68 12.76 4.19 12.92
CA VAL A 68 12.50 2.75 12.76
C VAL A 68 13.25 1.93 13.80
N THR A 69 14.53 2.22 14.07
CA THR A 69 15.29 1.48 15.10
C THR A 69 14.74 1.73 16.51
N ARG A 70 14.24 2.94 16.77
CA ARG A 70 13.56 3.28 18.03
C ARG A 70 12.23 2.55 18.20
N ALA A 71 11.39 2.53 17.17
CA ALA A 71 10.07 1.90 17.22
C ALA A 71 10.13 0.37 17.14
N TYR A 72 11.12 -0.16 16.43
CA TYR A 72 11.29 -1.59 16.16
C TYR A 72 12.74 -2.03 16.45
N PRO A 73 13.10 -2.24 17.74
CA PRO A 73 14.46 -2.58 18.13
C PRO A 73 15.05 -3.82 17.45
N VAL A 74 14.21 -4.74 16.96
CA VAL A 74 14.63 -5.91 16.17
C VAL A 74 15.45 -5.52 14.93
N TYR A 75 15.18 -4.36 14.32
CA TYR A 75 15.95 -3.84 13.20
C TYR A 75 17.22 -3.10 13.61
N GLY A 76 17.45 -2.88 14.91
CA GLY A 76 18.67 -2.26 15.42
C GLY A 76 19.92 -3.05 15.02
N ARG A 77 19.88 -4.38 15.11
CA ARG A 77 21.00 -5.23 14.69
C ARG A 77 21.23 -5.18 13.17
N LEU A 78 20.15 -5.11 12.39
CA LEU A 78 20.20 -5.05 10.94
C LEU A 78 20.79 -3.71 10.46
N LEU A 79 20.33 -2.59 11.05
CA LEU A 79 20.65 -1.24 10.61
C LEU A 79 21.94 -0.68 11.22
N ASN A 80 22.37 -1.21 12.37
CA ASN A 80 23.60 -0.80 13.07
C ASN A 80 24.67 -1.91 13.09
N GLY A 81 24.43 -3.04 12.41
CA GLY A 81 25.36 -4.16 12.33
C GLY A 81 26.37 -4.05 11.17
N PRO A 82 27.16 -5.11 10.91
CA PRO A 82 28.20 -5.11 9.88
C PRO A 82 27.70 -4.78 8.46
N ASP A 83 26.47 -5.16 8.13
CA ASP A 83 25.83 -4.89 6.84
C ASP A 83 25.07 -3.55 6.80
N GLY A 84 25.08 -2.79 7.91
CA GLY A 84 24.26 -1.58 8.09
C GLY A 84 24.51 -0.53 7.01
N ASP A 85 25.76 -0.36 6.58
CA ASP A 85 26.10 0.59 5.51
C ASP A 85 25.59 0.16 4.14
N ALA A 86 25.68 -1.12 3.79
CA ALA A 86 25.14 -1.65 2.54
C ALA A 86 23.61 -1.52 2.51
N ILE A 87 22.94 -1.74 3.64
CA ILE A 87 21.50 -1.56 3.77
C ILE A 87 21.14 -0.08 3.66
N ARG A 88 21.88 0.80 4.33
CA ARG A 88 21.70 2.25 4.23
C ARG A 88 21.80 2.72 2.78
N GLN A 89 22.83 2.29 2.07
CA GLN A 89 23.03 2.60 0.65
C GLN A 89 21.87 2.05 -0.21
N GLY A 90 21.43 0.83 0.03
CA GLY A 90 20.30 0.24 -0.71
C GLY A 90 19.00 1.02 -0.51
N VAL A 91 18.70 1.43 0.71
CA VAL A 91 17.52 2.26 1.02
C VAL A 91 17.65 3.65 0.39
N GLU A 92 18.83 4.27 0.45
CA GLU A 92 19.10 5.57 -0.19
C GLU A 92 18.88 5.53 -1.71
N GLN A 93 19.38 4.48 -2.36
CA GLN A 93 19.19 4.30 -3.80
C GLN A 93 17.72 4.02 -4.14
N ALA A 94 17.01 3.23 -3.33
CA ALA A 94 15.58 2.98 -3.53
C ALA A 94 14.74 4.27 -3.37
N LEU A 95 15.08 5.14 -2.41
CA LEU A 95 14.45 6.45 -2.26
C LEU A 95 14.78 7.38 -3.43
N THR A 96 16.03 7.36 -3.91
CA THR A 96 16.46 8.11 -5.10
C THR A 96 15.68 7.68 -6.33
N ALA A 97 15.63 6.37 -6.62
CA ALA A 97 14.88 5.83 -7.75
C ALA A 97 13.39 6.17 -7.69
N PHE A 98 12.80 6.16 -6.48
CA PHE A 98 11.42 6.61 -6.30
C PHE A 98 11.23 8.09 -6.63
N VAL A 99 12.13 8.96 -6.16
CA VAL A 99 12.10 10.40 -6.46
C VAL A 99 12.32 10.66 -7.96
N ASP A 100 13.22 9.92 -8.60
CA ASP A 100 13.43 10.01 -10.05
C ASP A 100 12.17 9.59 -10.82
N ARG A 101 11.47 8.55 -10.35
CA ARG A 101 10.19 8.13 -10.94
C ARG A 101 9.09 9.17 -10.83
N VAL A 102 9.13 10.05 -9.83
CA VAL A 102 8.21 11.19 -9.76
C VAL A 102 8.48 12.18 -10.91
N ALA A 103 9.76 12.41 -11.26
CA ALA A 103 10.11 13.23 -12.41
C ALA A 103 9.89 12.52 -13.75
N ASP A 104 10.03 11.19 -13.79
CA ASP A 104 9.89 10.35 -14.96
C ASP A 104 9.17 9.03 -14.61
N PRO A 105 7.85 8.94 -14.81
CA PRO A 105 7.07 7.74 -14.45
C PRO A 105 7.54 6.43 -15.11
N GLY A 106 8.28 6.52 -16.22
CA GLY A 106 8.87 5.39 -16.94
C GLY A 106 10.13 4.81 -16.29
N SER A 107 10.70 5.48 -15.29
CA SER A 107 11.87 5.00 -14.56
C SER A 107 11.59 3.70 -13.78
N SER A 108 12.58 2.81 -13.76
CA SER A 108 12.49 1.47 -13.16
C SER A 108 12.25 1.53 -11.64
N SER A 109 11.44 0.60 -11.12
CA SER A 109 11.28 0.33 -9.68
C SER A 109 12.01 -0.92 -9.20
N GLU A 110 12.79 -1.58 -10.05
CA GLU A 110 13.38 -2.89 -9.77
C GLU A 110 14.25 -2.89 -8.51
N LEU A 111 15.04 -1.85 -8.30
CA LEU A 111 15.90 -1.75 -7.13
C LEU A 111 15.10 -1.69 -5.82
N ARG A 112 14.04 -0.89 -5.80
CA ARG A 112 13.10 -0.84 -4.67
C ARG A 112 12.46 -2.22 -4.47
N ASP A 113 11.95 -2.81 -5.54
CA ASP A 113 11.21 -4.06 -5.47
C ASP A 113 12.11 -5.21 -4.99
N GLU A 114 13.37 -5.24 -5.43
CA GLU A 114 14.35 -6.23 -4.97
C GLU A 114 14.74 -6.02 -3.50
N LEU A 115 14.91 -4.77 -3.06
CA LEU A 115 15.17 -4.47 -1.65
C LEU A 115 14.01 -4.93 -0.75
N LEU A 116 12.77 -4.68 -1.16
CA LEU A 116 11.58 -5.13 -0.43
C LEU A 116 11.50 -6.66 -0.38
N ARG A 117 11.78 -7.35 -1.49
CA ARG A 117 11.86 -8.83 -1.52
C ARG A 117 12.97 -9.35 -0.60
N ARG A 118 14.14 -8.72 -0.58
CA ARG A 118 15.26 -9.10 0.29
C ARG A 118 14.87 -9.03 1.76
N PHE A 119 14.23 -7.95 2.21
CA PHE A 119 13.75 -7.87 3.58
C PHE A 119 12.70 -8.92 3.91
N GLY A 120 11.74 -9.16 3.01
CA GLY A 120 10.76 -10.23 3.19
C GLY A 120 11.39 -11.62 3.31
N ARG A 121 12.40 -11.93 2.49
CA ARG A 121 13.17 -13.19 2.60
C ARG A 121 13.86 -13.31 3.95
N VAL A 122 14.49 -12.23 4.46
CA VAL A 122 15.14 -12.23 5.78
C VAL A 122 14.14 -12.55 6.90
N GLU A 123 12.96 -11.94 6.90
CA GLU A 123 11.92 -12.25 7.90
C GLU A 123 11.47 -13.72 7.83
N ALA A 124 11.27 -14.23 6.61
CA ALA A 124 10.88 -15.63 6.41
C ALA A 124 11.95 -16.62 6.88
N TYR A 125 13.24 -16.34 6.60
CA TYR A 125 14.35 -17.19 7.07
C TYR A 125 14.47 -17.21 8.60
N GLU A 126 14.11 -16.11 9.25
CA GLU A 126 14.18 -15.97 10.69
C GLU A 126 12.91 -16.44 11.41
N GLY A 127 11.91 -16.93 10.67
CA GLY A 127 10.64 -17.43 11.22
C GLY A 127 9.78 -16.34 11.88
N ARG A 128 9.97 -15.07 11.50
CA ARG A 128 9.23 -13.93 12.08
C ARG A 128 7.97 -13.61 11.28
N ASP A 129 6.96 -13.09 11.98
CA ASP A 129 5.77 -12.52 11.36
C ASP A 129 6.11 -11.21 10.61
N LEU A 130 5.47 -11.01 9.46
CA LEU A 130 5.61 -9.80 8.64
C LEU A 130 4.98 -8.56 9.28
N GLU A 131 4.15 -8.68 10.32
CA GLU A 131 3.53 -7.52 10.98
C GLU A 131 4.54 -6.47 11.43
N VAL A 132 5.68 -6.89 11.95
CA VAL A 132 6.76 -5.98 12.39
C VAL A 132 7.38 -5.25 11.19
N LEU A 133 7.63 -5.98 10.09
CA LEU A 133 8.17 -5.41 8.86
C LEU A 133 7.19 -4.42 8.21
N GLN A 134 5.91 -4.79 8.14
CA GLN A 134 4.86 -3.91 7.64
C GLN A 134 4.72 -2.66 8.50
N GLY A 135 4.82 -2.80 9.82
CA GLY A 135 4.87 -1.68 10.76
C GLY A 135 6.01 -0.70 10.45
N ALA A 136 7.23 -1.22 10.26
CA ALA A 136 8.39 -0.42 9.90
C ALA A 136 8.21 0.30 8.55
N TYR A 137 7.65 -0.36 7.53
CA TYR A 137 7.34 0.28 6.25
C TYR A 137 6.30 1.38 6.38
N ARG A 138 5.22 1.16 7.13
CA ARG A 138 4.19 2.19 7.39
C ARG A 138 4.81 3.40 8.09
N LEU A 139 5.69 3.19 9.07
CA LEU A 139 6.39 4.28 9.76
C LEU A 139 7.31 5.06 8.80
N GLY A 140 8.16 4.38 8.03
CA GLY A 140 9.04 5.01 7.05
C GLY A 140 8.27 5.81 5.99
N ALA A 141 7.16 5.26 5.49
CA ALA A 141 6.28 5.94 4.54
C ALA A 141 5.65 7.21 5.13
N ARG A 142 5.20 7.19 6.40
CA ARG A 142 4.66 8.37 7.08
C ARG A 142 5.69 9.48 7.23
N ILE A 143 6.94 9.13 7.57
CA ILE A 143 8.05 10.09 7.69
C ILE A 143 8.35 10.71 6.32
N ALA A 144 8.49 9.89 5.28
CA ALA A 144 8.71 10.35 3.91
C ALA A 144 7.59 11.28 3.42
N LEU A 145 6.32 10.93 3.67
CA LEU A 145 5.17 11.76 3.31
C LEU A 145 5.18 13.11 4.04
N ARG A 146 5.52 13.12 5.34
CA ARG A 146 5.66 14.38 6.10
C ARG A 146 6.76 15.27 5.53
N ARG A 147 7.90 14.69 5.13
CA ARG A 147 9.00 15.42 4.48
C ARG A 147 8.55 15.99 3.13
N ALA A 148 7.97 15.15 2.27
CA ALA A 148 7.43 15.54 0.98
C ALA A 148 6.44 16.72 1.08
N ARG A 149 5.48 16.65 2.01
CA ARG A 149 4.52 17.74 2.26
C ARG A 149 5.21 19.02 2.73
N THR A 150 6.27 18.91 3.52
CA THR A 150 7.03 20.07 4.01
C THR A 150 7.75 20.77 2.87
N VAL A 151 8.46 20.00 2.03
CA VAL A 151 9.14 20.50 0.82
C VAL A 151 8.14 21.12 -0.16
N GLY A 152 7.00 20.46 -0.39
CA GLY A 152 5.95 20.97 -1.27
C GLY A 152 5.45 22.36 -0.84
N ARG A 153 5.17 22.54 0.45
CA ARG A 153 4.76 23.84 1.00
C ARG A 153 5.86 24.90 0.92
N GLN A 154 7.11 24.55 1.20
CA GLN A 154 8.24 25.49 1.17
C GLN A 154 8.50 26.08 -0.22
N HIS A 155 8.24 25.30 -1.26
CA HIS A 155 8.46 25.70 -2.65
C HIS A 155 7.16 26.11 -3.36
N SER A 156 6.07 26.32 -2.62
CA SER A 156 4.74 26.62 -3.17
C SER A 156 4.36 25.69 -4.32
N LEU A 157 4.76 24.42 -4.21
CA LEU A 157 4.29 23.37 -5.10
C LEU A 157 2.87 23.07 -4.65
N SER A 158 1.92 23.82 -5.18
CA SER A 158 0.52 23.48 -5.03
C SER A 158 0.36 22.04 -5.53
N PRO A 159 -0.30 21.15 -4.78
CA PRO A 159 -1.05 20.13 -5.50
C PRO A 159 -2.01 20.91 -6.43
N PRO A 160 -2.24 20.48 -7.67
CA PRO A 160 -3.40 21.00 -8.38
C PRO A 160 -4.67 20.87 -7.53
#